data_AF-A0A8J3I8E5-F1
#
_entry.id   AF-A0A8J3I8E5-F1
#
_cell.length_a   1.000
_cell.length_b   1.000
_cell.length_c   1.000
_cell.angle_alpha   90.00
_cell.angle_beta   90.00
_cell.angle_gamma   90.00
#
_symmetry.space_group_name_H-M   'P 1'
#
loop_
_entity.id
_entity.type
_entity.pdbx_description
1 polymer ?
#
loop_
_entity_poly.entity_id
_entity_poly.type
_entity_poly.pdbx_seq_one_letter_code
_entity_poly.pdbx_strand_id
1 'polypeptide(L)'
;MQQHIPRHSRYGIVPPYILYSIANRGTRTQRQHALRALQVALSTHPTRQAAGRRRSIQRTQSPTPRRTIYDAHHSGRLPGKIVRKEGQAIGSDSATNEAYDGLGWSYRLYQQKFGRNSIDNQGQTLKATVHYSSDYNNAFWDERSKRVVFGDGDGDLFRRFTVAIEVIGHELTHGITAYEADLDYKGQSGALNESISDVFGSLIKQFSRGQTADQADWLIGEGLFTHKVQGVALRSLKAPGTAYNDPILGQDPQPATMDGYIEIEDDDGGVHTNSGIPNHAFYLVATALGGYAWEKAGHIWYKAMTDSAMGPQTTFKDFANLTLKQAERLQGDEGKEREAVQQAWEAVKVLPHKHTSNEESAAD
;
A
#
# COMPACT_ATOMS: atom_id res chain seq x y z
N MET A 1 -27.86 -1.32 19.62
CA MET A 1 -26.84 -0.27 19.69
C MET A 1 -25.63 -0.74 18.87
N GLN A 2 -25.45 -0.23 17.65
CA GLN A 2 -24.18 -0.40 16.94
C GLN A 2 -23.15 0.41 17.73
N GLN A 3 -22.20 -0.27 18.38
CA GLN A 3 -21.08 0.40 19.02
C GLN A 3 -20.29 1.10 17.92
N HIS A 4 -20.11 2.42 18.03
CA HIS A 4 -19.21 3.18 17.18
C HIS A 4 -17.79 2.71 17.48
N ILE A 5 -17.27 1.80 16.66
CA ILE A 5 -15.84 1.44 16.68
C ILE A 5 -15.09 2.68 16.14
N PRO A 6 -14.15 3.27 16.91
CA PRO A 6 -13.30 4.34 16.42
C PRO A 6 -12.55 3.85 15.17
N ARG A 7 -12.72 4.52 14.03
CA ARG A 7 -12.01 4.15 12.80
C ARG A 7 -10.62 4.75 12.78
N HIS A 8 -9.65 3.98 12.30
CA HIS A 8 -8.32 4.48 11.99
C HIS A 8 -8.43 5.61 10.95
N SER A 9 -7.89 6.79 11.27
CA SER A 9 -8.07 8.00 10.44
C SER A 9 -6.84 8.32 9.59
N ARG A 10 -5.71 7.66 9.87
CA ARG A 10 -4.44 7.84 9.17
C ARG A 10 -3.76 6.50 8.99
N TYR A 11 -3.39 6.14 7.77
CA TYR A 11 -2.65 4.92 7.46
C TYR A 11 -1.25 5.36 7.10
N GLY A 12 -0.21 4.89 7.78
CA GLY A 12 1.13 5.45 7.63
C GLY A 12 2.18 4.41 7.30
N ILE A 13 3.01 4.71 6.31
CA ILE A 13 3.99 3.76 5.74
C ILE A 13 4.99 3.19 6.75
N VAL A 14 5.43 3.97 7.76
CA VAL A 14 6.33 3.51 8.83
C VAL A 14 5.48 2.89 9.95
N PRO A 15 5.60 1.57 10.18
CA PRO A 15 4.81 0.89 11.19
C PRO A 15 5.16 1.34 12.61
N PRO A 16 4.21 1.34 13.56
CA PRO A 16 4.46 1.68 14.95
C PRO A 16 5.62 0.91 15.59
N TYR A 17 5.82 -0.37 15.27
CA TYR A 17 6.91 -1.17 15.84
C TYR A 17 8.31 -0.65 15.47
N ILE A 18 8.50 -0.08 14.28
CA ILE A 18 9.79 0.54 13.90
C ILE A 18 10.01 1.79 14.75
N LEU A 19 8.98 2.62 14.90
CA LEU A 19 9.06 3.84 15.71
C LEU A 19 9.30 3.52 17.19
N TYR A 20 8.68 2.48 17.74
CA TYR A 20 8.96 1.99 19.09
C TYR A 20 10.40 1.49 19.24
N SER A 21 10.92 0.76 18.25
CA SER A 21 12.31 0.30 18.24
C SER A 21 13.29 1.48 18.28
N ILE A 22 13.08 2.49 17.43
CA ILE A 22 13.89 3.73 17.40
C ILE A 22 13.77 4.49 18.74
N ALA A 23 12.56 4.60 19.30
CA ALA A 23 12.36 5.28 20.58
C ALA A 23 13.11 4.59 21.74
N ASN A 24 13.26 3.26 21.67
CA ASN A 24 13.90 2.45 22.69
C ASN A 24 15.42 2.36 22.52
N ARG A 25 15.91 2.29 21.27
CA ARG A 25 17.31 1.96 20.94
C ARG A 25 18.11 3.12 20.37
N GLY A 26 17.43 4.15 19.86
CA GLY A 26 18.05 5.29 19.20
C GLY A 26 18.66 6.32 20.15
N THR A 27 19.32 7.31 19.58
CA THR A 27 19.81 8.49 20.30
C THR A 27 18.66 9.32 20.87
N ARG A 28 18.97 10.27 21.75
CA ARG A 28 17.96 11.18 22.32
C ARG A 28 17.15 11.91 21.23
N THR A 29 17.81 12.34 20.16
CA THR A 29 17.17 13.04 19.03
C THR A 29 16.29 12.09 18.23
N GLN A 30 16.80 10.92 17.84
CA GLN A 30 16.04 9.90 17.12
C GLN A 30 14.79 9.48 17.90
N ARG A 31 14.91 9.29 19.23
CA ARG A 31 13.79 9.00 20.12
C ARG A 31 12.73 10.09 20.09
N GLN A 32 13.13 11.36 20.11
CA GLN A 32 12.17 12.48 20.06
C GLN A 32 11.40 12.50 18.73
N HIS A 33 12.08 12.26 17.61
CA HIS A 33 11.44 12.21 16.29
C HIS A 33 10.47 11.03 16.19
N ALA A 34 10.88 9.84 16.67
CA ALA A 34 10.04 8.66 16.68
C ALA A 34 8.79 8.81 17.56
N LEU A 35 8.92 9.40 18.77
CA LEU A 35 7.77 9.67 19.64
C LEU A 35 6.79 10.69 19.03
N ARG A 36 7.29 11.69 18.31
CA ARG A 36 6.45 12.63 17.56
C ARG A 36 5.68 11.93 16.43
N ALA A 37 6.34 11.03 15.70
CA ALA A 37 5.71 10.22 14.66
C ALA A 37 4.62 9.31 15.22
N LEU A 38 4.89 8.62 16.33
CA LEU A 38 3.93 7.77 17.06
C LEU A 38 2.70 8.55 17.52
N GLN A 39 2.89 9.75 18.06
CA GLN A 39 1.77 10.59 18.51
C GLN A 39 0.79 10.90 17.38
N VAL A 40 1.29 11.09 16.15
CA VAL A 40 0.46 11.34 14.97
C VAL A 40 -0.18 10.04 14.46
N ALA A 41 0.59 8.95 14.40
CA ALA A 41 0.11 7.64 13.92
C ALA A 41 -1.02 7.08 14.79
N LEU A 42 -0.89 7.19 16.11
CA LEU A 42 -1.85 6.67 17.09
C LEU A 42 -3.02 7.64 17.37
N SER A 43 -3.03 8.82 16.74
CA SER A 43 -4.11 9.79 16.96
C SER A 43 -5.40 9.31 16.29
N THR A 44 -6.41 9.00 17.10
CA THR A 44 -7.75 8.64 16.62
C THR A 44 -8.62 9.89 16.48
N HIS A 45 -9.44 9.91 15.43
CA HIS A 45 -10.45 10.94 15.22
C HIS A 45 -11.79 10.28 14.89
N PRO A 46 -12.93 10.83 15.36
CA PRO A 46 -14.23 10.37 14.91
C PRO A 46 -14.38 10.67 13.42
N THR A 47 -14.49 9.62 12.61
CA THR A 47 -14.76 9.73 11.17
C THR A 47 -16.24 10.08 10.94
N ARG A 48 -16.52 11.00 10.02
CA ARG A 48 -17.88 11.18 9.50
C ARG A 48 -18.12 10.11 8.44
N GLN A 49 -19.27 9.44 8.51
CA GLN A 49 -19.73 8.54 7.45
C GLN A 49 -19.61 9.23 6.10
N ALA A 50 -19.04 8.52 5.12
CA ALA A 50 -19.07 8.94 3.74
C ALA A 50 -20.54 9.17 3.33
N ALA A 51 -20.84 10.37 2.83
CA ALA A 51 -22.15 10.66 2.27
C ALA A 51 -22.42 9.67 1.13
N GLY A 52 -23.61 9.05 1.16
CA GLY A 52 -23.98 7.96 0.26
C GLY A 52 -23.71 8.23 -1.23
N ARG A 53 -23.43 7.16 -1.96
CA ARG A 53 -23.23 7.11 -3.41
C ARG A 53 -24.27 7.94 -4.15
N ARG A 54 -23.92 9.16 -4.57
CA ARG A 54 -24.63 9.90 -5.62
C ARG A 54 -23.89 9.70 -6.93
N ARG A 55 -24.46 8.88 -7.81
CA ARG A 55 -24.01 8.78 -9.21
C ARG A 55 -24.38 10.06 -9.94
N SER A 56 -23.42 10.97 -10.12
CA SER A 56 -23.53 12.04 -11.11
C SER A 56 -22.89 11.57 -12.41
N ILE A 57 -23.68 11.45 -13.47
CA ILE A 57 -23.17 11.22 -14.82
C ILE A 57 -22.62 12.55 -15.33
N GLN A 58 -21.29 12.75 -15.27
CA GLN A 58 -20.63 13.87 -15.95
C GLN A 58 -20.08 13.41 -17.30
N ARG A 59 -20.39 14.21 -18.33
CA ARG A 59 -20.00 14.02 -19.74
C ARG A 59 -18.50 14.20 -19.95
N THR A 60 -17.89 13.17 -20.54
CA THR A 60 -16.83 13.19 -21.56
C THR A 60 -15.89 14.40 -21.61
N GLN A 61 -14.97 14.49 -20.66
CA GLN A 61 -13.60 14.91 -20.97
C GLN A 61 -12.70 13.68 -20.83
N SER A 62 -11.69 13.55 -21.68
CA SER A 62 -10.64 12.54 -21.49
C SER A 62 -10.12 12.68 -20.05
N PRO A 63 -10.16 11.62 -19.22
CA PRO A 63 -9.85 11.76 -17.81
C PRO A 63 -8.40 12.21 -17.64
N THR A 64 -8.20 13.46 -17.20
CA THR A 64 -6.89 14.02 -16.84
C THR A 64 -6.78 14.15 -15.33
N PRO A 65 -5.61 13.91 -14.73
CA PRO A 65 -5.42 14.10 -13.29
C PRO A 65 -5.69 15.55 -12.90
N ARG A 66 -6.17 15.75 -11.68
CA ARG A 66 -6.24 17.08 -11.05
C ARG A 66 -5.42 17.04 -9.76
N ARG A 67 -4.18 17.51 -9.81
CA ARG A 67 -3.26 17.50 -8.66
C ARG A 67 -3.19 18.85 -7.97
N THR A 68 -3.03 18.83 -6.64
CA THR A 68 -2.71 20.03 -5.85
C THR A 68 -1.77 19.65 -4.71
N ILE A 69 -0.56 20.24 -4.73
CA ILE A 69 0.46 20.07 -3.72
C ILE A 69 0.47 21.28 -2.81
N TYR A 70 0.51 21.00 -1.52
CA TYR A 70 0.61 21.98 -0.45
C TYR A 70 1.93 21.81 0.30
N ASP A 71 2.44 22.90 0.87
CA ASP A 71 3.59 22.95 1.75
C ASP A 71 3.11 23.33 3.16
N ALA A 72 3.34 22.46 4.14
CA ALA A 72 2.99 22.70 5.54
C ALA A 72 4.01 23.59 6.27
N HIS A 73 5.12 23.96 5.63
CA HIS A 73 6.20 24.79 6.15
C HIS A 73 6.72 24.28 7.50
N HIS A 74 6.94 22.96 7.60
CA HIS A 74 7.37 22.25 8.81
C HIS A 74 6.42 22.40 10.00
N SER A 75 5.17 22.84 9.75
CA SER A 75 4.11 22.85 10.76
C SER A 75 3.36 21.52 10.78
N GLY A 76 2.80 21.14 11.93
CA GLY A 76 1.88 20.00 12.04
C GLY A 76 0.45 20.31 11.55
N ARG A 77 0.22 21.44 10.85
CA ARG A 77 -1.11 21.91 10.44
C ARG A 77 -1.36 21.66 8.96
N LEU A 78 -2.43 20.93 8.65
CA LEU A 78 -2.92 20.70 7.30
C LEU A 78 -3.95 21.78 6.90
N PRO A 79 -4.09 22.14 5.61
CA PRO A 79 -3.37 21.59 4.46
C PRO A 79 -1.99 22.21 4.20
N GLY A 80 -1.68 23.37 4.78
CA GLY A 80 -0.55 24.21 4.37
C GLY A 80 -0.89 25.18 3.22
N LYS A 81 0.13 25.76 2.59
CA LYS A 81 0.01 26.69 1.47
C LYS A 81 0.11 25.94 0.14
N ILE A 82 -0.71 26.27 -0.86
CA ILE A 82 -0.59 25.67 -2.19
C ILE A 82 0.75 26.11 -2.82
N VAL A 83 1.54 25.13 -3.28
CA VAL A 83 2.83 25.34 -3.95
C VAL A 83 2.85 24.86 -5.39
N ARG A 84 1.99 23.90 -5.75
CA ARG A 84 1.87 23.43 -7.15
C ARG A 84 0.47 22.90 -7.46
N LYS A 85 -0.07 23.25 -8.63
CA LYS A 85 -1.35 22.78 -9.17
C LYS A 85 -1.17 22.05 -10.50
N GLU A 86 -2.22 21.37 -10.94
CA GLU A 86 -2.27 20.77 -12.28
C GLU A 86 -1.85 21.76 -13.37
N GLY A 87 -1.00 21.32 -14.31
CA GLY A 87 -0.48 22.14 -15.40
C GLY A 87 0.62 23.16 -15.02
N GLN A 88 0.93 23.37 -13.75
CA GLN A 88 2.03 24.27 -13.36
C GLN A 88 3.41 23.62 -13.58
N ALA A 89 4.35 24.45 -14.04
CA ALA A 89 5.73 24.06 -14.31
C ALA A 89 6.42 23.48 -13.06
N ILE A 90 7.48 22.70 -13.31
CA ILE A 90 8.33 22.16 -12.26
C ILE A 90 9.02 23.31 -11.48
N GLY A 91 9.04 23.21 -10.15
CA GLY A 91 9.70 24.17 -9.26
C GLY A 91 11.08 23.68 -8.82
N SER A 92 11.72 24.41 -7.89
CA SER A 92 13.03 24.02 -7.33
C SER A 92 12.95 23.02 -6.17
N ASP A 93 11.80 22.88 -5.51
CA ASP A 93 11.63 21.95 -4.40
C ASP A 93 11.37 20.51 -4.89
N SER A 94 12.32 19.62 -4.59
CA SER A 94 12.25 18.21 -4.96
C SER A 94 11.06 17.49 -4.32
N ALA A 95 10.71 17.77 -3.06
CA ALA A 95 9.61 17.07 -2.39
C ALA A 95 8.27 17.37 -3.08
N THR A 96 8.02 18.64 -3.38
CA THR A 96 6.85 19.07 -4.17
C THR A 96 6.80 18.40 -5.55
N ASN A 97 7.94 18.32 -6.23
CA ASN A 97 8.01 17.74 -7.58
C ASN A 97 7.78 16.24 -7.57
N GLU A 98 8.44 15.52 -6.68
CA GLU A 98 8.28 14.07 -6.49
C GLU A 98 6.84 13.72 -6.10
N ALA A 99 6.22 14.44 -5.15
CA ALA A 99 4.82 14.25 -4.79
C ALA A 99 3.89 14.49 -5.99
N TYR A 100 4.13 15.54 -6.77
CA TYR A 100 3.35 15.85 -7.97
C TYR A 100 3.44 14.76 -9.04
N ASP A 101 4.64 14.25 -9.28
CA ASP A 101 4.91 13.23 -10.28
C ASP A 101 4.38 11.86 -9.83
N GLY A 102 4.59 11.49 -8.56
CA GLY A 102 4.07 10.27 -7.96
C GLY A 102 2.55 10.20 -8.05
N LEU A 103 1.82 11.24 -7.64
CA LEU A 103 0.36 11.32 -7.81
C LEU A 103 -0.06 11.18 -9.29
N GLY A 104 0.75 11.74 -10.20
CA GLY A 104 0.51 11.66 -11.64
C GLY A 104 0.65 10.24 -12.18
N TRP A 105 1.69 9.51 -11.77
CA TRP A 105 1.90 8.12 -12.16
C TRP A 105 0.87 7.18 -11.55
N SER A 106 0.50 7.38 -10.28
CA SER A 106 -0.59 6.64 -9.64
C SER A 106 -1.89 6.80 -10.42
N TYR A 107 -2.26 8.03 -10.77
CA TYR A 107 -3.44 8.28 -11.61
C TYR A 107 -3.38 7.55 -12.94
N ARG A 108 -2.23 7.62 -13.64
CA ARG A 108 -2.08 7.00 -14.96
C ARG A 108 -2.20 5.50 -14.91
N LEU A 109 -1.58 4.82 -13.92
CA LEU A 109 -1.75 3.38 -13.77
C LEU A 109 -3.23 3.03 -13.63
N TYR A 110 -3.90 3.64 -12.65
CA TYR A 110 -5.32 3.35 -12.37
C TYR A 110 -6.25 3.65 -13.53
N GLN A 111 -6.02 4.77 -14.22
CA GLN A 111 -6.84 5.18 -15.35
C GLN A 111 -6.58 4.33 -16.59
N GLN A 112 -5.32 4.12 -16.97
CA GLN A 112 -4.95 3.47 -18.23
C GLN A 112 -5.07 1.95 -18.16
N LYS A 113 -4.78 1.35 -17.01
CA LYS A 113 -4.78 -0.11 -16.85
C LYS A 113 -6.05 -0.67 -16.21
N PHE A 114 -6.74 0.14 -15.40
CA PHE A 114 -7.93 -0.32 -14.67
C PHE A 114 -9.20 0.48 -14.96
N GLY A 115 -9.12 1.51 -15.81
CA GLY A 115 -10.27 2.36 -16.18
C GLY A 115 -10.82 3.19 -15.02
N ARG A 116 -10.07 3.34 -13.92
CA ARG A 116 -10.51 4.05 -12.72
C ARG A 116 -10.21 5.54 -12.82
N ASN A 117 -11.23 6.38 -12.65
CA ASN A 117 -11.05 7.83 -12.65
C ASN A 117 -10.77 8.36 -11.24
N SER A 118 -9.49 8.39 -10.83
CA SER A 118 -9.03 8.88 -9.52
C SER A 118 -9.49 8.02 -8.32
N ILE A 119 -9.28 8.53 -7.10
CA ILE A 119 -9.47 7.81 -5.83
C ILE A 119 -10.91 7.34 -5.64
N ASP A 120 -11.90 8.16 -6.00
CA ASP A 120 -13.34 7.90 -5.82
C ASP A 120 -14.04 7.36 -7.07
N ASN A 121 -13.27 7.08 -8.13
CA ASN A 121 -13.77 6.74 -9.46
C ASN A 121 -14.70 7.81 -10.09
N GLN A 122 -14.64 9.06 -9.61
CA GLN A 122 -15.41 10.22 -10.09
C GLN A 122 -14.51 11.44 -10.35
N GLY A 123 -13.20 11.23 -10.45
CA GLY A 123 -12.23 12.27 -10.78
C GLY A 123 -11.86 13.18 -9.60
N GLN A 124 -11.94 12.70 -8.36
CA GLN A 124 -11.46 13.42 -7.17
C GLN A 124 -10.09 14.09 -7.41
N THR A 125 -9.93 15.31 -6.91
CA THR A 125 -8.63 15.99 -6.90
C THR A 125 -7.64 15.24 -6.02
N LEU A 126 -6.49 14.90 -6.58
CA LEU A 126 -5.37 14.28 -5.88
C LEU A 126 -4.62 15.35 -5.10
N LYS A 127 -4.62 15.24 -3.77
CA LYS A 127 -4.03 16.23 -2.88
C LYS A 127 -2.86 15.60 -2.13
N ALA A 128 -1.77 16.35 -2.03
CA ALA A 128 -0.66 16.01 -1.16
C ALA A 128 -0.19 17.22 -0.36
N THR A 129 0.29 17.00 0.85
CA THR A 129 0.98 17.99 1.67
C THR A 129 2.41 17.52 1.93
N VAL A 130 3.42 18.30 1.54
CA VAL A 130 4.84 18.07 1.84
C VAL A 130 5.31 18.94 3.01
N HIS A 131 6.51 18.68 3.51
CA HIS A 131 7.13 19.38 4.63
C HIS A 131 6.25 19.40 5.89
N TYR A 132 5.59 18.27 6.16
CA TYR A 132 4.74 18.12 7.33
C TYR A 132 5.56 17.93 8.60
N SER A 133 5.40 18.84 9.56
CA SER A 133 6.18 18.86 10.81
C SER A 133 7.70 18.97 10.56
N SER A 134 8.50 19.09 11.63
CA SER A 134 9.96 19.01 11.56
C SER A 134 10.41 17.57 11.75
N ASP A 135 11.33 17.10 10.89
CA ASP A 135 12.01 15.80 10.99
C ASP A 135 11.04 14.63 11.16
N TYR A 136 9.93 14.70 10.45
CA TYR A 136 8.82 13.76 10.62
C TYR A 136 9.13 12.46 9.88
N ASN A 137 9.37 11.39 10.65
CA ASN A 137 9.71 10.06 10.15
C ASN A 137 8.47 9.24 9.77
N ASN A 138 7.57 9.81 8.96
CA ASN A 138 6.48 9.06 8.35
C ASN A 138 5.87 9.76 7.12
N ALA A 139 5.07 9.01 6.37
CA ALA A 139 4.04 9.52 5.46
C ALA A 139 2.71 8.84 5.79
N PHE A 140 1.59 9.43 5.38
CA PHE A 140 0.28 8.81 5.60
C PHE A 140 -0.82 9.32 4.67
N TRP A 141 -1.82 8.48 4.40
CA TRP A 141 -3.14 8.89 3.93
C TRP A 141 -3.98 9.44 5.08
N ASP A 142 -4.39 10.72 4.99
CA ASP A 142 -5.33 11.32 5.94
C ASP A 142 -6.76 11.19 5.41
N GLU A 143 -7.50 10.22 5.95
CA GLU A 143 -8.86 9.87 5.51
C GLU A 143 -9.84 11.05 5.68
N ARG A 144 -9.62 11.90 6.69
CA ARG A 144 -10.47 13.06 6.97
C ARG A 144 -10.34 14.15 5.91
N SER A 145 -9.12 14.48 5.52
CA SER A 145 -8.84 15.57 4.57
C SER A 145 -8.59 15.08 3.13
N LYS A 146 -8.66 13.76 2.91
CA LYS A 146 -8.56 13.07 1.62
C LYS A 146 -7.30 13.49 0.87
N ARG A 147 -6.15 13.28 1.49
CA ARG A 147 -4.83 13.64 0.96
C ARG A 147 -3.75 12.70 1.48
N VAL A 148 -2.64 12.67 0.76
CA VAL A 148 -1.38 12.12 1.27
C VAL A 148 -0.60 13.22 2.00
N VAL A 149 0.09 12.88 3.08
CA VAL A 149 0.93 13.78 3.87
C VAL A 149 2.33 13.19 3.99
N PHE A 150 3.36 13.98 3.72
CA PHE A 150 4.76 13.54 3.71
C PHE A 150 5.61 14.34 4.70
N GLY A 151 6.36 13.62 5.53
CA GLY A 151 7.48 14.18 6.27
C GLY A 151 8.76 14.18 5.45
N ASP A 152 9.72 15.00 5.90
CA ASP A 152 11.04 15.12 5.27
C ASP A 152 12.05 14.08 5.77
N GLY A 153 11.66 13.25 6.75
CA GLY A 153 12.59 12.41 7.48
C GLY A 153 13.56 13.25 8.33
N ASP A 154 14.38 12.58 9.14
CA ASP A 154 15.35 13.23 10.02
C ASP A 154 16.75 13.40 9.39
N GLY A 155 16.94 12.93 8.17
CA GLY A 155 18.24 12.92 7.48
C GLY A 155 19.28 12.01 8.13
N ASP A 156 18.88 11.23 9.15
CA ASP A 156 19.76 10.35 9.91
C ASP A 156 19.39 8.89 9.69
N LEU A 157 18.14 8.50 9.96
CA LEU A 157 17.59 7.18 9.66
C LEU A 157 16.78 7.21 8.37
N PHE A 158 15.99 8.26 8.17
CA PHE A 158 15.08 8.39 7.03
C PHE A 158 15.41 9.64 6.20
N ARG A 159 15.30 9.48 4.88
CA ARG A 159 15.23 10.58 3.92
C ARG A 159 13.77 11.03 3.76
N ARG A 160 13.53 12.06 2.94
CA ARG A 160 12.18 12.53 2.63
C ARG A 160 11.30 11.41 2.05
N PHE A 161 10.07 11.33 2.52
CA PHE A 161 9.15 10.25 2.17
C PHE A 161 8.59 10.34 0.74
N THR A 162 8.86 11.43 0.03
CA THR A 162 8.53 11.58 -1.39
C THR A 162 9.54 10.92 -2.33
N VAL A 163 10.72 10.51 -1.84
CA VAL A 163 11.81 9.96 -2.68
C VAL A 163 11.44 8.62 -3.33
N ALA A 164 10.56 7.86 -2.69
CA ALA A 164 10.11 6.54 -3.11
C ALA A 164 8.69 6.64 -3.71
N ILE A 165 8.58 6.46 -5.03
CA ILE A 165 7.30 6.63 -5.74
C ILE A 165 6.25 5.61 -5.29
N GLU A 166 6.67 4.40 -4.93
CA GLU A 166 5.80 3.36 -4.40
C GLU A 166 5.20 3.73 -3.04
N VAL A 167 5.87 4.56 -2.23
CA VAL A 167 5.30 5.08 -0.97
C VAL A 167 4.15 6.04 -1.30
N ILE A 168 4.32 6.93 -2.27
CA ILE A 168 3.25 7.83 -2.74
C ILE A 168 2.05 7.02 -3.27
N GLY A 169 2.34 5.95 -4.03
CA GLY A 169 1.33 5.03 -4.55
C GLY A 169 0.58 4.24 -3.47
N HIS A 170 1.31 3.73 -2.48
CA HIS A 170 0.79 3.02 -1.33
C HIS A 170 -0.22 3.91 -0.57
N GLU A 171 0.19 5.13 -0.20
CA GLU A 171 -0.69 6.03 0.54
C GLU A 171 -1.94 6.42 -0.27
N LEU A 172 -1.80 6.62 -1.58
CA LEU A 172 -2.97 6.91 -2.42
C LEU A 172 -3.95 5.72 -2.48
N THR A 173 -3.42 4.50 -2.42
CA THR A 173 -4.19 3.26 -2.55
C THR A 173 -5.07 3.01 -1.33
N HIS A 174 -4.67 3.41 -0.11
CA HIS A 174 -5.57 3.40 1.05
C HIS A 174 -6.86 4.16 0.79
N GLY A 175 -6.77 5.33 0.14
CA GLY A 175 -7.94 6.09 -0.27
C GLY A 175 -8.85 5.29 -1.21
N ILE A 176 -8.29 4.53 -2.15
CA ILE A 176 -9.06 3.70 -3.08
C ILE A 176 -9.74 2.56 -2.33
N THR A 177 -9.02 1.84 -1.48
CA THR A 177 -9.57 0.76 -0.65
C THR A 177 -10.73 1.25 0.21
N ALA A 178 -10.64 2.46 0.77
CA ALA A 178 -11.70 3.08 1.56
C ALA A 178 -12.98 3.42 0.75
N TYR A 179 -12.87 3.73 -0.56
CA TYR A 179 -14.04 3.96 -1.42
C TYR A 179 -14.67 2.67 -1.97
N GLU A 180 -13.97 1.55 -1.89
CA GLU A 180 -14.44 0.25 -2.37
C GLU A 180 -14.95 -0.63 -1.22
N ALA A 181 -14.06 -1.37 -0.58
CA ALA A 181 -14.40 -2.38 0.41
C ALA A 181 -14.44 -1.87 1.85
N ASP A 182 -13.81 -0.71 2.11
CA ASP A 182 -13.74 -0.10 3.44
C ASP A 182 -13.27 -1.10 4.50
N LEU A 183 -12.17 -1.80 4.19
CA LEU A 183 -11.58 -2.84 5.04
C LEU A 183 -11.30 -2.30 6.44
N ASP A 184 -11.79 -3.03 7.45
CA ASP A 184 -11.46 -2.76 8.85
C ASP A 184 -9.94 -2.88 8.99
N TYR A 185 -9.31 -1.82 9.49
CA TYR A 185 -7.87 -1.76 9.66
C TYR A 185 -7.44 -2.52 10.92
N LYS A 186 -7.71 -3.83 10.93
CA LYS A 186 -7.43 -4.73 12.04
C LYS A 186 -7.19 -6.16 11.55
N GLY A 187 -6.22 -6.86 12.14
CA GLY A 187 -5.95 -8.27 11.84
C GLY A 187 -5.79 -8.54 10.33
N GLN A 188 -6.41 -9.61 9.81
CA GLN A 188 -6.29 -9.97 8.39
C GLN A 188 -6.88 -8.94 7.42
N SER A 189 -8.01 -8.30 7.73
CA SER A 189 -8.59 -7.27 6.85
C SER A 189 -7.70 -6.03 6.78
N GLY A 190 -7.06 -5.65 7.89
CA GLY A 190 -6.06 -4.58 7.92
C GLY A 190 -4.78 -4.97 7.19
N ALA A 191 -4.29 -6.19 7.38
CA ALA A 191 -3.14 -6.71 6.64
C ALA A 191 -3.40 -6.81 5.13
N LEU A 192 -4.63 -7.08 4.70
CA LEU A 192 -5.02 -6.97 3.28
C LEU A 192 -5.04 -5.52 2.80
N ASN A 193 -5.52 -4.58 3.63
CA ASN A 193 -5.49 -3.15 3.30
C ASN A 193 -4.05 -2.69 3.03
N GLU A 194 -3.12 -3.01 3.93
CA GLU A 194 -1.68 -2.78 3.78
C GLU A 194 -1.10 -3.46 2.53
N SER A 195 -1.40 -4.75 2.33
CA SER A 195 -0.87 -5.50 1.20
C SER A 195 -1.37 -4.98 -0.14
N ILE A 196 -2.64 -4.61 -0.24
CA ILE A 196 -3.20 -3.98 -1.44
C ILE A 196 -2.47 -2.67 -1.74
N SER A 197 -2.22 -1.85 -0.72
CA SER A 197 -1.44 -0.61 -0.87
C SER A 197 0.00 -0.87 -1.33
N ASP A 198 0.69 -1.85 -0.75
CA ASP A 198 2.03 -2.28 -1.18
C ASP A 198 2.04 -2.80 -2.63
N VAL A 199 1.08 -3.65 -3.00
CA VAL A 199 0.94 -4.21 -4.35
C VAL A 199 0.77 -3.09 -5.38
N PHE A 200 -0.18 -2.18 -5.19
CA PHE A 200 -0.39 -1.11 -6.15
C PHE A 200 0.73 -0.07 -6.12
N GLY A 201 1.35 0.21 -4.96
CA GLY A 201 2.57 1.01 -4.88
C GLY A 201 3.70 0.43 -5.75
N SER A 202 3.96 -0.88 -5.62
CA SER A 202 4.94 -1.59 -6.44
C SER A 202 4.59 -1.55 -7.93
N LEU A 203 3.33 -1.78 -8.29
CA LEU A 203 2.88 -1.68 -9.69
C LEU A 203 3.05 -0.26 -10.27
N ILE A 204 2.84 0.79 -9.46
CA ILE A 204 3.06 2.18 -9.89
C ILE A 204 4.54 2.43 -10.19
N LYS A 205 5.44 1.95 -9.33
CA LYS A 205 6.89 2.03 -9.55
C LYS A 205 7.28 1.31 -10.84
N GLN A 206 6.85 0.06 -11.01
CA GLN A 206 7.13 -0.72 -12.21
C GLN A 206 6.57 -0.04 -13.47
N PHE A 207 5.34 0.46 -13.43
CA PHE A 207 4.69 1.15 -14.54
C PHE A 207 5.41 2.44 -14.94
N SER A 208 5.86 3.23 -13.95
CA SER A 208 6.62 4.45 -14.20
C SER A 208 8.00 4.20 -14.83
N ARG A 209 8.58 3.02 -14.57
CA ARG A 209 9.90 2.59 -15.06
C ARG A 209 9.82 1.66 -16.29
N GLY A 210 8.63 1.25 -16.71
CA GLY A 210 8.44 0.28 -17.78
C GLY A 210 9.04 -1.10 -17.47
N GLN A 211 8.99 -1.54 -16.21
CA GLN A 211 9.61 -2.79 -15.76
C GLN A 211 8.64 -3.96 -15.86
N THR A 212 9.14 -5.10 -16.35
CA THR A 212 8.49 -6.41 -16.22
C THR A 212 8.69 -6.99 -14.82
N ALA A 213 7.92 -8.04 -14.48
CA ALA A 213 7.93 -8.66 -13.15
C ALA A 213 9.31 -9.19 -12.73
N ASP A 214 10.11 -9.69 -13.67
CA ASP A 214 11.47 -10.19 -13.47
C ASP A 214 12.53 -9.08 -13.30
N GLN A 215 12.21 -7.85 -13.73
CA GLN A 215 13.07 -6.67 -13.60
C GLN A 215 12.77 -5.85 -12.33
N ALA A 216 11.60 -6.03 -11.74
CA ALA A 216 11.15 -5.27 -10.58
C ALA A 216 11.92 -5.68 -9.31
N ASP A 217 12.23 -4.69 -8.45
CA ASP A 217 12.90 -4.92 -7.17
C ASP A 217 11.98 -5.56 -6.11
N TRP A 218 10.67 -5.33 -6.21
CA TRP A 218 9.65 -5.80 -5.25
C TRP A 218 9.86 -5.28 -3.82
N LEU A 219 10.45 -4.09 -3.69
CA LEU A 219 10.74 -3.43 -2.42
C LEU A 219 9.81 -2.24 -2.19
N ILE A 220 9.41 -2.03 -0.94
CA ILE A 220 8.62 -0.86 -0.52
C ILE A 220 9.48 0.07 0.31
N GLY A 221 9.70 1.30 -0.17
CA GLY A 221 10.57 2.28 0.47
C GLY A 221 12.04 2.10 0.08
N GLU A 222 12.31 1.64 -1.14
CA GLU A 222 13.68 1.56 -1.65
C GLU A 222 14.29 2.97 -1.68
N GLY A 223 15.49 3.12 -1.10
CA GLY A 223 16.19 4.40 -1.06
C GLY A 223 15.62 5.43 -0.07
N LEU A 224 14.62 5.05 0.74
CA LEU A 224 14.08 5.86 1.84
C LEU A 224 15.07 5.94 3.02
N PHE A 225 15.77 4.84 3.32
CA PHE A 225 16.79 4.84 4.35
C PHE A 225 18.03 5.64 3.94
N THR A 226 18.72 6.20 4.93
CA THR A 226 20.08 6.75 4.71
C THR A 226 21.11 5.62 4.67
N HIS A 227 22.35 5.96 4.32
CA HIS A 227 23.48 5.03 4.35
C HIS A 227 23.85 4.51 5.76
N LYS A 228 23.24 5.06 6.82
CA LYS A 228 23.50 4.65 8.21
C LYS A 228 22.66 3.46 8.67
N VAL A 229 21.60 3.13 7.93
CA VAL A 229 20.68 2.05 8.26
C VAL A 229 21.09 0.77 7.55
N GLN A 230 21.11 -0.34 8.27
CA GLN A 230 21.35 -1.68 7.73
C GLN A 230 20.05 -2.28 7.17
N GLY A 231 19.65 -1.82 5.98
CA GLY A 231 18.46 -2.29 5.29
C GLY A 231 18.37 -1.73 3.88
N VAL A 232 17.59 -2.40 3.03
CA VAL A 232 17.39 -1.99 1.63
C VAL A 232 16.06 -1.27 1.42
N ALA A 233 15.07 -1.57 2.26
CA ALA A 233 13.70 -1.04 2.17
C ALA A 233 12.94 -1.29 3.48
N LEU A 234 11.71 -0.74 3.61
CA LEU A 234 10.84 -1.04 4.74
C LEU A 234 10.31 -2.47 4.69
N ARG A 235 9.96 -2.96 3.49
CA ARG A 235 9.36 -4.28 3.26
C ARG A 235 9.80 -4.87 1.92
N SER A 236 9.69 -6.19 1.78
CA SER A 236 9.87 -6.91 0.52
C SER A 236 8.64 -7.75 0.21
N LEU A 237 8.05 -7.55 -0.97
CA LEU A 237 6.99 -8.44 -1.47
C LEU A 237 7.59 -9.80 -1.87
N LYS A 238 8.83 -9.80 -2.38
CA LYS A 238 9.52 -11.01 -2.84
C LYS A 238 9.98 -11.92 -1.70
N ALA A 239 10.48 -11.34 -0.63
CA ALA A 239 11.02 -12.07 0.51
C ALA A 239 10.70 -11.34 1.83
N PRO A 240 9.44 -11.39 2.31
CA PRO A 240 9.07 -10.79 3.60
C PRO A 240 9.98 -11.28 4.73
N GLY A 241 10.38 -10.38 5.63
CA GLY A 241 11.29 -10.68 6.75
C GLY A 241 12.78 -10.46 6.42
N THR A 242 13.11 -9.94 5.24
CA THR A 242 14.50 -9.78 4.77
C THR A 242 14.88 -8.34 4.42
N ALA A 243 13.96 -7.38 4.50
CA ALA A 243 14.17 -6.03 3.99
C ALA A 243 15.20 -5.22 4.82
N TYR A 244 15.29 -5.48 6.13
CA TYR A 244 16.26 -4.84 7.01
C TYR A 244 16.59 -5.69 8.25
N ASN A 245 17.78 -5.47 8.79
CA ASN A 245 18.23 -6.00 10.07
C ASN A 245 19.24 -5.00 10.66
N ASP A 246 18.74 -4.08 11.47
CA ASP A 246 19.47 -2.91 11.94
C ASP A 246 19.43 -2.80 13.47
N PRO A 247 20.52 -2.39 14.15
CA PRO A 247 20.54 -2.28 15.60
C PRO A 247 19.47 -1.33 16.18
N ILE A 248 19.12 -0.27 15.45
CA ILE A 248 18.18 0.77 15.88
C ILE A 248 16.75 0.44 15.42
N LEU A 249 16.55 0.08 14.15
CA LEU A 249 15.22 -0.21 13.61
C LEU A 249 14.71 -1.60 14.05
N GLY A 250 15.61 -2.52 14.39
CA GLY A 250 15.31 -3.93 14.63
C GLY A 250 15.42 -4.77 13.37
N GLN A 251 14.76 -5.93 13.35
CA GLN A 251 14.68 -6.82 12.20
C GLN A 251 13.30 -6.73 11.55
N ASP A 252 13.22 -6.88 10.23
CA ASP A 252 11.97 -7.05 9.49
C ASP A 252 11.19 -8.27 10.04
N PRO A 253 10.02 -8.09 10.66
CA PRO A 253 9.29 -9.16 11.33
C PRO A 253 8.32 -9.91 10.40
N GLN A 254 8.20 -9.52 9.12
CA GLN A 254 7.11 -10.00 8.27
C GLN A 254 7.23 -11.51 7.96
N PRO A 255 6.19 -12.32 8.24
CA PRO A 255 6.15 -13.69 7.77
C PRO A 255 5.86 -13.77 6.27
N ALA A 256 6.49 -14.75 5.60
CA ALA A 256 6.26 -15.04 4.19
C ALA A 256 5.11 -16.04 3.94
N THR A 257 4.63 -16.74 4.99
CA THR A 257 3.56 -17.75 4.91
C THR A 257 2.70 -17.76 6.18
N MET A 258 1.52 -18.37 6.13
CA MET A 258 0.61 -18.50 7.29
C MET A 258 1.19 -19.27 8.48
N ASP A 259 2.22 -20.10 8.32
CA ASP A 259 2.90 -20.75 9.45
C ASP A 259 3.55 -19.73 10.40
N GLY A 260 3.97 -18.59 9.85
CA GLY A 260 4.55 -17.49 10.60
C GLY A 260 3.54 -16.41 10.97
N TYR A 261 2.24 -16.61 10.73
CA TYR A 261 1.22 -15.61 11.06
C TYR A 261 1.28 -15.28 12.56
N ILE A 262 1.33 -13.99 12.87
CA ILE A 262 1.49 -13.52 14.25
C ILE A 262 0.18 -12.93 14.75
N GLU A 263 -0.37 -13.51 15.82
CA GLU A 263 -1.49 -12.94 16.57
C GLU A 263 -0.96 -12.02 17.68
N ILE A 264 -1.06 -10.71 17.44
CA ILE A 264 -0.63 -9.64 18.37
C ILE A 264 -1.74 -8.62 18.57
N GLU A 265 -1.70 -7.84 19.64
CA GLU A 265 -2.61 -6.69 19.82
C GLU A 265 -2.03 -5.41 19.24
N ASP A 266 -0.71 -5.25 19.33
CA ASP A 266 0.03 -4.16 18.71
C ASP A 266 -0.19 -4.14 17.19
N ASP A 267 0.06 -2.98 16.59
CA ASP A 267 -0.04 -2.83 15.14
C ASP A 267 -1.43 -3.18 14.59
N ASP A 268 -2.47 -2.85 15.37
CA ASP A 268 -3.88 -3.17 15.11
C ASP A 268 -4.12 -4.66 14.77
N GLY A 269 -3.42 -5.58 15.42
CA GLY A 269 -3.51 -6.99 15.04
C GLY A 269 -2.46 -7.44 14.03
N GLY A 270 -1.33 -6.73 13.95
CA GLY A 270 -0.24 -7.04 13.03
C GLY A 270 -0.56 -6.75 11.58
N VAL A 271 -1.20 -5.61 11.28
CA VAL A 271 -1.58 -5.24 9.91
C VAL A 271 -0.36 -5.04 9.01
N HIS A 272 0.69 -4.37 9.48
CA HIS A 272 1.92 -4.19 8.71
C HIS A 272 2.82 -5.44 8.78
N THR A 273 2.76 -6.20 9.88
CA THR A 273 3.54 -7.43 10.03
C THR A 273 3.01 -8.53 9.10
N ASN A 274 1.73 -8.88 9.20
CA ASN A 274 1.14 -10.01 8.48
C ASN A 274 0.82 -9.70 7.00
N SER A 275 0.97 -8.45 6.54
CA SER A 275 0.79 -8.09 5.12
C SER A 275 1.84 -8.74 4.21
N GLY A 276 2.97 -9.21 4.76
CA GLY A 276 3.98 -10.01 4.06
C GLY A 276 3.41 -11.25 3.37
N ILE A 277 2.41 -11.90 3.96
CA ILE A 277 1.80 -13.14 3.44
C ILE A 277 1.07 -12.88 2.09
N PRO A 278 0.06 -11.99 2.02
CA PRO A 278 -0.58 -11.63 0.75
C PRO A 278 0.35 -10.88 -0.22
N ASN A 279 1.34 -10.13 0.28
CA ASN A 279 2.38 -9.52 -0.55
C ASN A 279 3.19 -10.57 -1.33
N HIS A 280 3.62 -11.61 -0.64
CA HIS A 280 4.37 -12.71 -1.22
C HIS A 280 3.52 -13.52 -2.21
N ALA A 281 2.24 -13.73 -1.91
CA ALA A 281 1.31 -14.34 -2.86
C ALA A 281 1.23 -13.52 -4.17
N PHE A 282 1.10 -12.19 -4.10
CA PHE A 282 1.08 -11.35 -5.30
C PHE A 282 2.38 -11.47 -6.11
N TYR A 283 3.53 -11.40 -5.45
CA TYR A 283 4.84 -11.57 -6.10
C TYR A 283 4.92 -12.91 -6.87
N LEU A 284 4.48 -14.01 -6.25
CA LEU A 284 4.49 -15.34 -6.86
C LEU A 284 3.59 -15.39 -8.09
N VAL A 285 2.38 -14.83 -8.03
CA VAL A 285 1.48 -14.74 -9.19
C VAL A 285 2.09 -13.91 -10.31
N ALA A 286 2.60 -12.72 -9.99
CA ALA A 286 3.20 -11.83 -10.99
C ALA A 286 4.42 -12.46 -11.67
N THR A 287 5.25 -13.17 -10.90
CA THR A 287 6.44 -13.86 -11.42
C THR A 287 6.06 -15.04 -12.30
N ALA A 288 5.07 -15.85 -11.88
CA ALA A 288 4.61 -17.01 -12.65
C ALA A 288 3.95 -16.61 -13.98
N LEU A 289 3.23 -15.48 -14.01
CA LEU A 289 2.59 -14.97 -15.23
C LEU A 289 3.54 -14.18 -16.13
N GLY A 290 4.63 -13.63 -15.57
CA GLY A 290 5.64 -12.88 -16.30
C GLY A 290 5.12 -11.59 -16.94
N GLY A 291 5.97 -10.98 -17.78
CA GLY A 291 5.64 -9.74 -18.49
C GLY A 291 5.39 -8.58 -17.52
N TYR A 292 4.50 -7.66 -17.90
CA TYR A 292 4.14 -6.52 -17.07
C TYR A 292 3.12 -6.93 -16.00
N ALA A 293 3.52 -6.89 -14.72
CA ALA A 293 2.70 -7.39 -13.62
C ALA A 293 1.31 -6.74 -13.53
N TRP A 294 1.15 -5.48 -13.96
CA TRP A 294 -0.14 -4.78 -13.93
C TRP A 294 -1.15 -5.30 -14.97
N GLU A 295 -0.73 -6.06 -15.99
CA GLU A 295 -1.61 -6.50 -17.07
C GLU A 295 -2.45 -7.71 -16.69
N LYS A 296 -1.85 -8.71 -16.05
CA LYS A 296 -2.53 -9.92 -15.59
C LYS A 296 -2.73 -9.91 -14.08
N ALA A 297 -1.65 -10.07 -13.30
CA ALA A 297 -1.73 -10.18 -11.84
C ALA A 297 -2.39 -8.95 -11.19
N GLY A 298 -1.96 -7.74 -11.58
CA GLY A 298 -2.53 -6.48 -11.09
C GLY A 298 -4.00 -6.30 -11.48
N HIS A 299 -4.41 -6.76 -12.67
CA HIS A 299 -5.81 -6.72 -13.07
C HIS A 299 -6.67 -7.69 -12.24
N ILE A 300 -6.17 -8.90 -11.95
CA ILE A 300 -6.83 -9.86 -11.06
C ILE A 300 -7.02 -9.25 -9.67
N TRP A 301 -5.96 -8.69 -9.08
CA TRP A 301 -6.02 -8.02 -7.77
C TRP A 301 -6.98 -6.83 -7.77
N TYR A 302 -6.95 -5.99 -8.80
CA TYR A 302 -7.85 -4.84 -8.92
C TYR A 302 -9.32 -5.27 -8.98
N LYS A 303 -9.62 -6.30 -9.77
CA LYS A 303 -10.99 -6.85 -9.86
C LYS A 303 -11.42 -7.53 -8.57
N ALA A 304 -10.51 -8.17 -7.81
CA ALA A 304 -10.82 -8.76 -6.51
C ALA A 304 -11.13 -7.67 -5.47
N MET A 305 -10.28 -6.63 -5.39
CA MET A 305 -10.45 -5.47 -4.49
C MET A 305 -11.77 -4.71 -4.76
N THR A 306 -12.25 -4.70 -6.01
CA THR A 306 -13.49 -4.02 -6.43
C THR A 306 -14.69 -4.96 -6.57
N ASP A 307 -14.58 -6.23 -6.20
CA ASP A 307 -15.69 -7.17 -6.24
C ASP A 307 -16.70 -6.85 -5.13
N SER A 308 -17.99 -6.98 -5.41
CA SER A 308 -19.07 -6.71 -4.45
C SER A 308 -19.08 -7.64 -3.23
N ALA A 309 -18.37 -8.76 -3.30
CA ALA A 309 -18.19 -9.67 -2.16
C ALA A 309 -17.03 -9.27 -1.23
N MET A 310 -16.23 -8.26 -1.61
CA MET A 310 -15.26 -7.64 -0.70
C MET A 310 -16.01 -6.80 0.35
N GLY A 311 -15.62 -6.88 1.61
CA GLY A 311 -16.25 -6.12 2.69
C GLY A 311 -15.33 -5.91 3.90
N PRO A 312 -15.78 -5.19 4.93
CA PRO A 312 -14.89 -4.71 6.00
C PRO A 312 -14.07 -5.81 6.70
N GLN A 313 -14.64 -7.01 6.83
CA GLN A 313 -14.04 -8.14 7.56
C GLN A 313 -13.45 -9.22 6.65
N THR A 314 -13.21 -8.93 5.37
CA THR A 314 -12.64 -9.91 4.44
C THR A 314 -11.33 -10.48 4.97
N THR A 315 -11.25 -11.81 5.03
CA THR A 315 -10.05 -12.56 5.46
C THR A 315 -9.10 -12.84 4.29
N PHE A 316 -7.89 -13.32 4.57
CA PHE A 316 -6.95 -13.75 3.53
C PHE A 316 -7.55 -14.83 2.63
N LYS A 317 -8.26 -15.80 3.21
CA LYS A 317 -8.91 -16.88 2.47
C LYS A 317 -10.04 -16.36 1.58
N ASP A 318 -10.84 -15.42 2.07
CA ASP A 318 -11.90 -14.80 1.27
C ASP A 318 -11.32 -14.05 0.07
N PHE A 319 -10.26 -13.25 0.30
CA PHE A 319 -9.59 -12.54 -0.79
C PHE A 319 -8.93 -13.48 -1.79
N ALA A 320 -8.28 -14.55 -1.33
CA ALA A 320 -7.72 -15.58 -2.20
C ALA A 320 -8.80 -16.20 -3.12
N ASN A 321 -9.97 -16.53 -2.58
CA ASN A 321 -11.10 -17.04 -3.37
C ASN A 321 -11.61 -16.00 -4.38
N LEU A 322 -11.63 -14.71 -4.03
CA LEU A 322 -11.99 -13.64 -4.97
C LEU A 322 -10.96 -13.53 -6.10
N THR A 323 -9.67 -13.62 -5.82
CA THR A 323 -8.64 -13.60 -6.87
C THR A 323 -8.75 -14.81 -7.81
N LEU A 324 -9.05 -16.01 -7.30
CA LEU A 324 -9.33 -17.19 -8.12
C LEU A 324 -10.53 -16.97 -9.05
N LYS A 325 -11.63 -16.46 -8.51
CA LYS A 325 -12.83 -16.11 -9.26
C LYS A 325 -12.54 -15.08 -10.37
N GLN A 326 -11.71 -14.07 -10.10
CA GLN A 326 -11.36 -13.09 -11.14
C GLN A 326 -10.36 -13.64 -12.16
N ALA A 327 -9.45 -14.52 -11.76
CA ALA A 327 -8.52 -15.18 -12.67
C ALA A 327 -9.27 -16.08 -13.68
N GLU A 328 -10.28 -16.83 -13.24
CA GLU A 328 -11.16 -17.62 -14.12
C GLU A 328 -11.87 -16.75 -15.17
N ARG A 329 -12.24 -15.52 -14.80
CA ARG A 329 -12.92 -14.57 -15.69
C ARG A 329 -12.01 -13.86 -16.67
N LEU A 330 -10.69 -13.80 -16.40
CA LEU A 330 -9.75 -13.09 -17.25
C LEU A 330 -9.50 -13.81 -18.59
N GLN A 331 -9.93 -15.08 -18.74
CA GLN A 331 -9.81 -15.94 -19.93
C GLN A 331 -8.67 -15.54 -20.88
N GLY A 332 -7.44 -15.87 -20.47
CA GLY A 332 -6.22 -15.92 -21.29
C GLY A 332 -5.58 -17.31 -21.17
N ASP A 333 -4.72 -17.66 -22.14
CA ASP A 333 -3.86 -18.87 -22.21
C ASP A 333 -4.30 -20.07 -21.33
N GLU A 334 -5.38 -20.75 -21.71
CA GLU A 334 -5.73 -22.09 -21.23
C GLU A 334 -5.80 -22.27 -19.69
N GLY A 335 -6.08 -21.21 -18.93
CA GLY A 335 -6.29 -21.28 -17.47
C GLY A 335 -5.03 -21.07 -16.60
N LYS A 336 -3.91 -20.66 -17.20
CA LYS A 336 -2.65 -20.37 -16.49
C LYS A 336 -2.80 -19.31 -15.39
N GLU A 337 -3.64 -18.29 -15.59
CA GLU A 337 -3.88 -17.25 -14.57
C GLU A 337 -4.47 -17.85 -13.29
N ARG A 338 -5.46 -18.73 -13.43
CA ARG A 338 -6.11 -19.37 -12.28
C ARG A 338 -5.14 -20.30 -11.57
N GLU A 339 -4.36 -21.07 -12.33
CA GLU A 339 -3.35 -21.97 -11.79
C GLU A 339 -2.27 -21.21 -11.01
N ALA A 340 -1.71 -20.13 -11.57
CA ALA A 340 -0.72 -19.29 -10.90
C ALA A 340 -1.27 -18.71 -9.59
N VAL A 341 -2.52 -18.22 -9.58
CA VAL A 341 -3.18 -17.71 -8.38
C VAL A 341 -3.37 -18.81 -7.34
N GLN A 342 -3.82 -19.99 -7.75
CA GLN A 342 -3.99 -21.14 -6.85
C GLN A 342 -2.67 -21.52 -6.20
N GLN A 343 -1.63 -21.74 -7.01
CA GLN A 343 -0.31 -22.16 -6.54
C GLN A 343 0.32 -21.12 -5.60
N ALA A 344 0.17 -19.82 -5.89
CA ALA A 344 0.69 -18.77 -5.03
C ALA A 344 0.04 -18.74 -3.65
N TRP A 345 -1.30 -18.84 -3.58
CA TRP A 345 -2.02 -18.86 -2.30
C TRP A 345 -1.79 -20.16 -1.51
N GLU A 346 -1.56 -21.28 -2.18
CA GLU A 346 -1.11 -22.53 -1.55
C GLU A 346 0.32 -22.41 -1.02
N ALA A 347 1.24 -21.81 -1.78
CA ALA A 347 2.63 -21.62 -1.37
C ALA A 347 2.77 -20.75 -0.11
N VAL A 348 1.93 -19.72 0.03
CA VAL A 348 1.85 -18.91 1.27
C VAL A 348 0.92 -19.52 2.33
N LYS A 349 0.36 -20.71 2.08
CA LYS A 349 -0.46 -21.50 3.00
C LYS A 349 -1.77 -20.86 3.43
N VAL A 350 -2.34 -19.99 2.60
CA VAL A 350 -3.68 -19.42 2.80
C VAL A 350 -4.75 -20.38 2.28
N LEU A 351 -4.47 -21.06 1.17
CA LEU A 351 -5.30 -22.14 0.65
C LEU A 351 -4.64 -23.51 0.94
N PRO A 352 -5.44 -24.56 1.18
CA PRO A 352 -4.90 -25.91 1.34
C PRO A 352 -4.30 -26.40 0.02
N HIS A 353 -3.18 -27.11 0.09
CA HIS A 353 -2.59 -27.74 -1.08
C HIS A 353 -3.55 -28.82 -1.61
N LYS A 354 -3.89 -28.76 -2.90
CA LYS A 354 -4.65 -29.85 -3.52
C LYS A 354 -3.73 -31.06 -3.70
N HIS A 355 -3.97 -32.14 -2.95
CA HIS A 355 -3.47 -33.45 -3.33
C HIS A 355 -4.06 -33.82 -4.70
N THR A 356 -3.26 -33.80 -5.75
CA THR A 356 -3.61 -34.47 -7.00
C THR A 356 -3.55 -35.96 -6.74
N SER A 357 -4.69 -36.58 -6.43
CA SER A 357 -4.85 -38.03 -6.43
C SER A 357 -4.76 -38.54 -7.87
N ASN A 358 -3.54 -38.63 -8.39
CA ASN A 358 -3.19 -39.54 -9.48
C ASN A 358 -2.63 -40.80 -8.82
N GLU A 359 -3.50 -41.63 -8.27
CA GLU A 359 -3.24 -43.06 -8.20
C GLU A 359 -4.21 -43.73 -9.15
N GLU A 360 -3.61 -44.36 -10.14
CA GLU A 360 -4.20 -45.09 -11.24
C GLU A 360 -5.23 -46.10 -10.72
N SER A 361 -6.43 -46.03 -11.29
CA SER A 361 -7.22 -47.23 -11.52
C SER A 361 -6.49 -48.08 -12.56
N ALA A 362 -5.48 -48.81 -12.12
CA ALA A 362 -4.79 -49.84 -12.91
C ALA A 362 -4.35 -50.98 -11.98
N ALA A 363 -5.27 -51.91 -11.72
CA ALA A 363 -5.01 -53.36 -11.63
C ALA A 363 -6.32 -54.08 -11.26
N ASP A 364 -6.88 -54.75 -12.27
CA ASP A 364 -7.74 -55.95 -12.30
C ASP A 364 -8.75 -56.25 -11.17
#